data_AF-A0A0C2IMX4-F1
#
_entry.id   AF-A0A0C2IMX4-F1
#
_cell.length_a   1.000
_cell.length_b   1.000
_cell.length_c   1.000
_cell.angle_alpha   90.00
_cell.angle_beta   90.00
_cell.angle_gamma   90.00
#
_symmetry.space_group_name_H-M   'P 1'
#
loop_
_entity.id
_entity.type
_entity.pdbx_description
1 polymer ?
#
loop_
_entity_poly.entity_id
_entity_poly.type
_entity_poly.pdbx_seq_one_letter_code
_entity_poly.pdbx_strand_id
1 'polypeptide(L)'
;MILAMNSLNIVHCEAITSPVNGDVFKEFMNQVITTLGNTEKFTFVMDNVNFHHMENLIEGTIHDIRFLPPYSPFLNPSEEVFSQLKSYVRRDTAPLGTDDMIKRMRDACGRVTSEHLTNYIGHAESHFEDCLLLNDINRQ
;
A
#
# COMPACT_ATOMS: atom_id res chain seq x y z
N MET A 1 -7.51 -7.07 -0.60
CA MET A 1 -6.10 -7.08 -1.07
C MET A 1 -5.31 -6.21 -0.14
N ILE A 2 -4.09 -6.61 0.16
CA ILE A 2 -3.11 -5.79 0.87
C ILE A 2 -1.83 -5.76 0.02
N LEU A 3 -1.10 -4.64 0.04
CA LEU A 3 0.14 -4.48 -0.70
C LEU A 3 1.10 -3.53 0.02
N ALA A 4 2.38 -3.71 -0.26
CA ALA A 4 3.46 -2.82 0.16
C ALA A 4 4.28 -2.49 -1.09
N MET A 5 4.62 -1.21 -1.26
CA MET A 5 5.31 -0.72 -2.45
C MET A 5 6.31 0.37 -2.09
N ASN A 6 7.29 0.55 -2.95
CA ASN A 6 8.20 1.70 -2.97
C ASN A 6 8.20 2.31 -4.38
N SER A 7 9.05 3.31 -4.66
CA SER A 7 9.13 3.93 -5.98
C SER A 7 9.62 3.00 -7.09
N LEU A 8 10.20 1.85 -6.75
CA LEU A 8 10.78 0.90 -7.70
C LEU A 8 9.81 -0.23 -8.07
N ASN A 9 9.11 -0.79 -7.09
CA ASN A 9 8.22 -1.93 -7.30
C ASN A 9 7.16 -2.09 -6.19
N ILE A 10 6.19 -2.96 -6.46
CA ILE A 10 5.39 -3.59 -5.41
C ILE A 10 6.26 -4.67 -4.76
N VAL A 11 6.64 -4.45 -3.51
CA VAL A 11 7.52 -5.33 -2.72
C VAL A 11 6.81 -6.65 -2.43
N HIS A 12 5.54 -6.56 -2.01
CA HIS A 12 4.71 -7.72 -1.72
C HIS A 12 3.23 -7.37 -1.88
N CYS A 13 2.40 -8.33 -2.29
CA CYS A 13 0.95 -8.15 -2.37
C CYS A 13 0.18 -9.46 -2.19
N GLU A 14 -0.99 -9.37 -1.56
CA GLU A 14 -1.83 -10.52 -1.29
C GLU A 14 -3.31 -10.23 -1.57
N ALA A 15 -3.93 -11.11 -2.37
CA ALA A 15 -5.37 -11.14 -2.57
C ALA A 15 -6.02 -11.97 -1.45
N ILE A 16 -6.73 -11.28 -0.56
CA ILE A 16 -7.35 -11.87 0.63
C ILE A 16 -8.87 -11.94 0.40
N THR A 17 -9.46 -13.11 0.61
CA THR A 17 -10.91 -13.38 0.47
C THR A 17 -11.69 -13.23 1.77
N SER A 18 -11.01 -13.23 2.91
CA SER A 18 -11.57 -12.93 4.22
C SER A 18 -11.37 -11.45 4.59
N PRO A 19 -12.09 -10.93 5.60
CA PRO A 19 -11.73 -9.66 6.22
C PRO A 19 -10.26 -9.68 6.67
N VAL A 20 -9.56 -8.56 6.47
CA VAL A 20 -8.21 -8.37 7.01
C VAL A 20 -8.33 -8.05 8.49
N ASN A 21 -7.66 -8.84 9.33
CA ASN A 21 -7.54 -8.62 10.77
C ASN A 21 -6.06 -8.45 11.15
N GLY A 22 -5.77 -8.26 12.43
CA GLY A 22 -4.40 -8.08 12.92
C GLY A 22 -3.47 -9.26 12.59
N ASP A 23 -3.95 -10.50 12.66
CA ASP A 23 -3.12 -11.68 12.37
C ASP A 23 -2.72 -11.76 10.89
N VAL A 24 -3.68 -11.52 9.98
CA VAL A 24 -3.43 -11.47 8.54
C VAL A 24 -2.48 -10.33 8.20
N PHE A 25 -2.65 -9.17 8.85
CA PHE A 25 -1.76 -8.03 8.67
C PHE A 25 -0.34 -8.31 9.17
N LYS A 26 -0.21 -8.99 10.33
CA LYS A 26 1.09 -9.39 10.90
C LYS A 26 1.84 -10.33 9.97
N GLU A 27 1.17 -11.34 9.43
CA GLU A 27 1.80 -12.26 8.49
C GLU A 27 2.24 -11.55 7.22
N PHE A 28 1.40 -10.68 6.66
CA PHE A 28 1.75 -9.85 5.52
C PHE A 28 3.03 -9.03 5.79
N MET A 29 3.13 -8.40 6.96
CA MET A 29 4.31 -7.61 7.34
C MET A 29 5.56 -8.46 7.54
N ASN A 30 5.44 -9.67 8.10
CA ASN A 30 6.56 -10.61 8.18
C ASN A 30 7.12 -10.94 6.80
N GLN A 31 6.25 -11.16 5.81
CA GLN A 31 6.66 -11.41 4.43
C GLN A 31 7.39 -10.20 3.84
N VAL A 32 6.84 -8.99 4.00
CA VAL A 32 7.46 -7.75 3.55
C VAL A 32 8.86 -7.56 4.14
N ILE A 33 9.00 -7.70 5.47
CA ILE A 33 10.28 -7.57 6.17
C ILE A 33 11.28 -8.63 5.70
N THR A 34 10.82 -9.87 5.50
CA THR A 34 11.65 -10.95 4.98
C THR A 34 12.17 -10.63 3.57
N THR A 35 11.32 -10.07 2.71
CA THR A 35 11.71 -9.65 1.35
C THR A 35 12.69 -8.49 1.35
N LEU A 36 12.52 -7.50 2.23
CA LEU A 36 13.40 -6.33 2.31
C LEU A 36 14.73 -6.63 3.01
N GLY A 37 14.75 -7.58 3.95
CA GLY A 37 15.91 -7.89 4.77
C GLY A 37 16.34 -6.72 5.66
N ASN A 38 17.54 -6.83 6.23
CA ASN A 38 18.09 -5.83 7.17
C ASN A 38 19.37 -5.16 6.66
N THR A 39 19.64 -5.19 5.35
CA THR A 39 20.82 -4.54 4.77
C THR A 39 20.63 -3.03 4.63
N GLU A 40 19.40 -2.59 4.43
CA GLU A 40 19.01 -1.19 4.27
C GLU A 40 17.85 -0.84 5.21
N LYS A 41 17.84 0.39 5.71
CA LYS A 41 16.77 0.86 6.59
C LYS A 41 15.62 1.43 5.77
N PHE A 42 14.46 0.81 5.87
CA PHE A 42 13.19 1.31 5.34
C PHE A 42 12.32 1.95 6.42
N THR A 43 11.51 2.92 6.01
CA THR A 43 10.41 3.46 6.83
C THR A 43 9.10 2.98 6.24
N PHE A 44 8.33 2.21 7.01
CA PHE A 44 6.98 1.83 6.62
C PHE A 44 6.02 2.98 6.91
N VAL A 45 5.37 3.47 5.87
CA VAL A 45 4.32 4.49 5.98
C VAL A 45 2.97 3.81 5.81
N MET A 46 2.10 3.92 6.82
CA MET A 46 0.79 3.24 6.87
C MET A 46 -0.33 4.25 7.11
N ASP A 47 -1.55 3.94 6.66
CA ASP A 47 -2.74 4.66 7.09
C ASP A 47 -3.00 4.41 8.59
N ASN A 48 -3.73 5.35 9.20
CA ASN A 48 -3.91 5.40 10.64
C ASN A 48 -5.18 4.65 11.07
N VAL A 49 -5.24 3.36 10.74
CA VAL A 49 -6.30 2.45 11.18
C VAL A 49 -5.86 1.66 12.40
N ASN A 50 -6.80 1.39 13.32
CA ASN A 50 -6.49 0.80 14.63
C ASN A 50 -5.69 -0.50 14.57
N PHE A 51 -5.94 -1.36 13.58
CA PHE A 51 -5.25 -2.65 13.47
C PHE A 51 -3.82 -2.54 12.93
N HIS A 52 -3.36 -1.36 12.50
CA HIS A 52 -1.95 -1.13 12.18
C HIS A 52 -1.09 -0.80 13.40
N HIS A 53 -1.72 -0.43 14.53
CA HIS A 53 -1.04 -0.12 15.80
C HIS A 53 -0.72 -1.39 16.59
N MET A 54 -0.02 -2.32 15.96
CA MET A 54 0.37 -3.59 16.58
C MET A 54 1.74 -3.43 17.25
N GLU A 55 1.85 -3.93 18.48
CA GLU A 55 3.15 -4.02 19.14
C GLU A 55 4.06 -5.01 18.41
N ASN A 56 5.37 -4.74 18.43
CA ASN A 56 6.43 -5.64 17.99
C ASN A 56 6.43 -6.03 16.49
N LEU A 57 5.75 -5.27 15.63
CA LEU A 57 5.66 -5.57 14.20
C LEU A 57 7.03 -5.59 13.48
N ILE A 58 7.95 -4.74 13.95
CA ILE A 58 9.31 -4.57 13.40
C ILE A 58 10.38 -4.84 14.47
N GLU A 59 10.00 -5.49 15.59
CA GLU A 59 10.93 -5.78 16.69
C GLU A 59 12.13 -6.61 16.18
N GLY A 60 13.34 -6.19 16.54
CA GLY A 60 14.56 -6.84 16.10
C GLY A 60 15.01 -6.51 14.66
N THR A 61 14.32 -5.61 13.96
CA THR A 61 14.73 -5.10 12.65
C THR A 61 15.35 -3.70 12.75
N ILE A 62 15.97 -3.22 11.67
CA ILE A 62 16.50 -1.84 11.59
C ILE A 62 15.47 -0.81 11.10
N HIS A 63 14.25 -1.25 10.79
CA HIS A 63 13.20 -0.44 10.17
C HIS A 63 12.47 0.43 11.18
N ASP A 64 11.72 1.43 10.70
CA ASP A 64 10.80 2.23 11.52
C ASP A 64 9.39 2.24 10.89
N ILE A 65 8.38 2.58 11.68
CA ILE A 65 7.00 2.77 11.23
C ILE A 65 6.58 4.22 11.45
N ARG A 66 5.86 4.79 10.49
CA ARG A 66 5.17 6.08 10.56
C ARG A 66 3.73 5.93 10.10
N PHE A 67 2.82 6.66 10.75
CA PHE A 67 1.41 6.69 10.38
C PHE A 67 1.06 8.02 9.73
N LEU A 68 0.23 7.97 8.70
CA LEU A 68 -0.33 9.18 8.10
C LEU A 68 -1.30 9.87 9.07
N PRO A 69 -1.51 11.19 8.92
CA PRO A 69 -2.58 11.87 9.65
C PRO A 69 -3.95 11.23 9.39
N PRO A 70 -4.84 11.17 10.41
CA PRO A 70 -6.21 10.69 10.22
C PRO A 70 -6.94 11.46 9.11
N TYR A 71 -7.76 10.75 8.32
CA TYR A 71 -8.58 11.31 7.25
C TYR A 71 -7.82 12.02 6.12
N SER A 72 -6.54 11.69 5.91
CA SER A 72 -5.71 12.23 4.83
C SER A 72 -5.33 11.17 3.78
N PRO A 73 -6.31 10.57 3.07
CA PRO A 73 -6.03 9.53 2.07
C PRO A 73 -5.20 10.06 0.88
N PHE A 74 -5.26 11.36 0.60
CA PHE A 74 -4.46 12.02 -0.44
C PHE A 74 -2.94 12.01 -0.13
N LEU A 75 -2.54 11.73 1.12
CA LEU A 75 -1.14 11.51 1.50
C LEU A 75 -0.72 10.05 1.34
N ASN A 76 -1.63 9.15 0.95
CA ASN A 76 -1.38 7.72 0.82
C ASN A 76 -1.29 7.33 -0.67
N PRO A 77 -0.08 7.14 -1.23
CA PRO A 77 0.07 6.78 -2.63
C PRO A 77 -0.52 5.40 -2.97
N SER A 78 -0.81 4.55 -1.98
CA SER A 78 -1.49 3.28 -2.24
C SER A 78 -2.95 3.45 -2.72
N GLU A 79 -3.60 4.58 -2.44
CA GLU A 79 -4.96 4.86 -2.93
C GLU A 79 -5.03 4.87 -4.47
N GLU A 80 -4.05 5.51 -5.10
CA GLU A 80 -3.93 5.56 -6.56
C GLU A 80 -3.51 4.22 -7.15
N VAL A 81 -2.61 3.49 -6.48
CA VAL A 81 -2.27 2.11 -6.85
C VAL A 81 -3.53 1.26 -6.84
N PHE A 82 -4.35 1.30 -5.78
CA PHE A 82 -5.61 0.57 -5.74
C PHE A 82 -6.59 1.02 -6.82
N SER A 83 -6.66 2.32 -7.13
CA SER A 83 -7.46 2.84 -8.25
C SER A 83 -7.04 2.22 -9.58
N GLN A 84 -5.73 2.18 -9.86
CA GLN A 84 -5.18 1.58 -11.07
C GLN A 84 -5.42 0.07 -11.13
N LEU A 85 -5.20 -0.66 -10.02
CA LEU A 85 -5.46 -2.10 -9.96
C LEU A 85 -6.93 -2.43 -10.21
N LYS A 86 -7.86 -1.65 -9.64
CA LYS A 86 -9.30 -1.76 -9.95
C LYS A 86 -9.58 -1.55 -11.44
N SER A 87 -8.93 -0.58 -12.08
CA SER A 87 -9.05 -0.36 -13.53
C SER A 87 -8.57 -1.57 -14.33
N TYR A 88 -7.42 -2.16 -13.98
CA TYR A 88 -6.89 -3.34 -14.66
C TYR A 88 -7.78 -4.56 -14.52
N VAL A 89 -8.31 -4.82 -13.32
CA VAL A 89 -9.21 -5.96 -13.07
C VAL A 89 -10.51 -5.84 -13.88
N ARG A 90 -11.02 -4.62 -14.07
CA ARG A 90 -12.31 -4.33 -14.73
C ARG A 90 -12.23 -4.15 -16.26
N ARG A 91 -11.04 -4.04 -16.85
CA ARG A 91 -10.83 -3.51 -18.21
C ARG A 91 -11.49 -4.33 -19.32
N ASP A 92 -11.66 -5.64 -19.14
CA ASP A 92 -12.06 -6.54 -20.23
C ASP A 92 -13.44 -7.19 -20.03
N THR A 93 -13.62 -7.90 -18.92
CA THR A 93 -14.82 -8.71 -18.67
C THR A 93 -15.10 -8.77 -17.18
N ALA A 94 -16.37 -9.01 -16.82
CA ALA A 94 -16.73 -9.33 -15.46
C ALA A 94 -15.97 -10.60 -14.98
N PRO A 95 -15.43 -10.62 -13.75
CA PRO A 95 -14.78 -11.80 -13.21
C PRO A 95 -15.72 -13.00 -13.15
N LEU A 96 -15.23 -14.17 -13.55
CA LEU A 96 -16.02 -15.40 -13.64
C LEU A 96 -16.18 -16.14 -12.29
N GLY A 97 -15.67 -15.57 -11.22
CA GLY A 97 -15.69 -16.12 -9.87
C GLY A 97 -14.51 -15.64 -9.02
N THR A 98 -14.41 -16.16 -7.80
CA THR A 98 -13.39 -15.78 -6.82
C THR A 98 -11.97 -16.07 -7.32
N ASP A 99 -11.73 -17.24 -7.91
CA ASP A 99 -10.37 -17.61 -8.37
C ASP A 99 -9.89 -16.75 -9.54
N ASP A 100 -10.79 -16.46 -10.50
CA ASP A 100 -10.51 -15.54 -11.60
C ASP A 100 -10.23 -14.12 -11.08
N MET A 101 -11.02 -13.66 -10.10
CA MET A 101 -10.78 -12.37 -9.44
C MET A 101 -9.39 -12.32 -8.78
N ILE A 102 -9.04 -13.34 -7.97
CA ILE A 102 -7.73 -13.42 -7.30
C ILE A 102 -6.60 -13.40 -8.33
N LYS A 103 -6.72 -14.18 -9.41
CA LYS A 103 -5.73 -14.23 -10.48
C LYS A 103 -5.56 -12.86 -11.12
N ARG A 104 -6.65 -12.21 -11.51
CA ARG A 104 -6.63 -10.86 -12.12
C ARG A 104 -6.02 -9.81 -11.20
N MET A 105 -6.28 -9.89 -9.90
CA MET A 105 -5.67 -8.97 -8.92
C MET A 105 -4.15 -9.16 -8.86
N ARG A 106 -3.65 -10.41 -8.84
CA ARG A 106 -2.22 -10.70 -8.88
C ARG A 106 -1.58 -10.26 -10.20
N ASP A 107 -2.22 -10.57 -11.33
CA ASP A 107 -1.77 -10.16 -12.66
C ASP A 107 -1.74 -8.63 -12.79
N ALA A 108 -2.69 -7.93 -12.17
CA ALA A 108 -2.74 -6.47 -12.14
C ALA A 108 -1.55 -5.87 -11.38
N CYS A 109 -1.13 -6.45 -10.26
CA CYS A 109 0.06 -6.00 -9.53
C CYS A 109 1.32 -6.05 -10.40
N GLY A 110 1.48 -7.11 -11.21
CA GLY A 110 2.60 -7.26 -12.15
C GLY A 110 2.62 -6.24 -13.30
N ARG A 111 1.53 -5.48 -13.49
CA ARG A 111 1.42 -4.44 -14.54
C ARG A 111 1.76 -3.04 -14.02
N VAL A 112 1.91 -2.86 -12.71
CA VAL A 112 2.28 -1.58 -12.12
C VAL A 112 3.79 -1.37 -12.30
N THR A 113 4.17 -0.31 -13.01
CA THR A 113 5.57 -0.01 -13.31
C THR A 113 6.18 0.92 -12.26
N SER A 114 7.51 1.00 -12.22
CA SER A 114 8.22 1.98 -11.38
C SER A 114 7.84 3.42 -11.71
N GLU A 115 7.56 3.74 -12.98
CA GLU A 115 7.08 5.05 -13.41
C GLU A 115 5.72 5.38 -12.78
N HIS A 116 4.77 4.45 -12.77
CA HIS A 116 3.49 4.64 -12.07
C HIS A 116 3.71 4.90 -10.58
N LEU A 117 4.53 4.07 -9.91
CA LEU A 117 4.79 4.18 -8.47
C LEU A 117 5.46 5.51 -8.10
N THR A 118 6.44 5.94 -8.90
CA THR A 118 7.11 7.23 -8.72
C THR A 118 6.12 8.38 -8.88
N ASN A 119 5.23 8.32 -9.87
CA ASN A 119 4.20 9.34 -10.07
C ASN A 119 3.20 9.40 -8.91
N TYR A 120 2.76 8.27 -8.38
CA TYR A 120 1.83 8.21 -7.24
C TYR A 120 2.46 8.74 -5.95
N ILE A 121 3.71 8.39 -5.69
CA ILE A 121 4.47 8.93 -4.55
C ILE A 121 4.63 10.45 -4.71
N GLY A 122 5.06 10.91 -5.89
CA GLY A 122 5.21 12.34 -6.16
C GLY A 122 3.90 13.12 -6.06
N HIS A 123 2.77 12.53 -6.46
CA HIS A 123 1.46 13.15 -6.28
C HIS A 123 1.06 13.26 -4.81
N ALA A 124 1.25 12.21 -4.01
CA ALA A 124 1.02 12.28 -2.56
C ALA A 124 1.93 13.32 -1.88
N GLU A 125 3.21 13.38 -2.27
CA GLU A 125 4.19 14.37 -1.78
C GLU A 125 3.82 15.81 -2.15
N SER A 126 3.15 16.03 -3.30
CA SER A 126 2.72 17.37 -3.73
C SER A 126 1.77 18.05 -2.74
N HIS A 127 1.11 17.28 -1.86
CA HIS A 127 0.22 17.79 -0.82
C HIS A 127 0.92 18.07 0.52
N PHE A 128 2.22 17.76 0.66
CA PHE A 128 2.92 17.87 1.94
C PHE A 128 3.09 19.32 2.37
N GLU A 129 3.45 20.21 1.44
CA GLU A 129 3.61 21.64 1.73
C GLU A 129 2.28 22.26 2.18
N ASP A 130 1.18 21.96 1.47
CA ASP A 130 -0.15 22.42 1.87
C ASP A 130 -0.55 21.93 3.25
N CYS A 131 -0.24 20.67 3.58
CA CYS A 131 -0.47 20.13 4.93
C CYS A 131 0.36 20.86 6.00
N LEU A 132 1.65 21.12 5.74
CA LEU A 132 2.54 21.82 6.67
C LEU A 132 2.11 23.27 6.89
N LEU A 133 1.54 23.91 5.87
CA LEU A 133 1.04 25.28 5.92
C LEU A 133 -0.43 25.38 6.38
N LEU A 134 -1.09 24.24 6.63
CA LEU A 134 -2.51 24.17 6.98
C LEU A 134 -3.42 24.81 5.91
N ASN A 135 -3.04 24.69 4.64
CA ASN A 135 -3.87 25.11 3.51
C ASN A 135 -5.04 24.15 3.32
N ASP A 136 -6.13 24.66 2.75
CA ASP A 136 -7.24 23.81 2.33
C ASP A 136 -6.83 22.93 1.15
N ILE A 137 -6.93 21.62 1.33
CA ILE A 137 -6.66 20.63 0.29
C ILE A 137 -7.99 20.17 -0.26
N ASN A 138 -8.24 20.50 -1.53
CA ASN A 138 -9.43 20.02 -2.23
C ASN A 138 -9.42 18.49 -2.26
N ARG A 139 -10.38 17.88 -1.57
CA ARG A 139 -10.67 16.44 -1.68
C ARG A 139 -11.29 16.22 -3.06
N GLN A 140 -10.47 15.87 -4.06
CA GLN A 140 -10.97 15.45 -5.38
C GLN A 140 -11.73 14.12 -5.27
#